data_AF-A0A962QGX2-F1
#
_entry.id   AF-A0A962QGX2-F1
#
_cell.length_a   1.000
_cell.length_b   1.000
_cell.length_c   1.000
_cell.angle_alpha   90.00
_cell.angle_beta   90.00
_cell.angle_gamma   90.00
#
_symmetry.space_group_name_H-M   'P 1'
#
loop_
_entity.id
_entity.type
_entity.pdbx_description
1 polymer ?
#
loop_
_entity_poly.entity_id
_entity_poly.type
_entity_poly.pdbx_seq_one_letter_code
_entity_poly.pdbx_strand_id
1 'polypeptide(L)'
;ASVCATCHLQQFAERESERDTMDWPQQQWPNGQPSHALGYKANVELATWAAIEEREIASGCTMCHINAPKCDTCHTRHQFSAAEARKPEACATCHNGVDHNEYEQFLLSKHGTVYTAHGDSWDWEVPLEDAIEKGGQTGPTCALCHMEFEGKFGHNVVRKVRWAFNPTPAIADNLDHPWFEKRKQSWLKTCA
;
A
#
# COMPACT_ATOMS: atom_id res chain seq x y z
N ALA A 1 10.56 13.22 4.32
CA ALA A 1 9.15 13.32 3.92
C ALA A 1 8.66 14.77 4.05
N SER A 2 8.90 15.45 5.18
CA SER A 2 8.52 16.85 5.38
C SER A 2 9.04 17.83 4.31
N VAL A 3 10.24 17.60 3.75
CA VAL A 3 10.78 18.41 2.63
C VAL A 3 9.86 18.34 1.40
N CYS A 4 9.34 17.16 1.07
CA CYS A 4 8.38 16.99 -0.03
C CYS A 4 7.05 17.69 0.27
N ALA A 5 6.64 17.70 1.55
CA ALA A 5 5.39 18.29 2.03
C ALA A 5 5.33 19.82 1.85
N THR A 6 6.47 20.50 1.68
CA THR A 6 6.52 21.94 1.41
C THR A 6 5.78 22.30 0.11
N CYS A 7 5.75 21.40 -0.87
CA CYS A 7 5.01 21.58 -2.13
C CYS A 7 3.84 20.59 -2.28
N HIS A 8 4.02 19.35 -1.84
CA HIS A 8 3.03 18.27 -1.97
C HIS A 8 2.23 18.06 -0.69
N LEU A 9 1.63 19.14 -0.18
CA LEU A 9 0.91 19.12 1.10
C LEU A 9 -0.27 18.14 1.09
N GLN A 10 -1.00 18.07 -0.03
CA GLN A 10 -2.13 17.15 -0.16
C GLN A 10 -1.67 15.68 -0.03
N GLN A 11 -0.71 15.24 -0.84
CA GLN A 11 -0.22 13.86 -0.83
C GLN A 11 0.42 13.50 0.52
N PHE A 12 1.15 14.45 1.11
CA PHE A 12 1.71 14.26 2.45
C PHE A 12 0.61 14.09 3.50
N ALA A 13 -0.41 14.95 3.53
CA ALA A 13 -1.51 14.88 4.47
C ALA A 13 -2.36 13.61 4.28
N GLU A 14 -2.61 13.19 3.04
CA GLU A 14 -3.25 11.92 2.72
C GLU A 14 -2.48 10.74 3.33
N ARG A 15 -1.15 10.68 3.14
CA ARG A 15 -0.32 9.65 3.77
C ARG A 15 -0.38 9.73 5.29
N GLU A 16 -0.19 10.90 5.89
CA GLU A 16 -0.21 11.04 7.35
C GLU A 16 -1.57 10.65 7.97
N SER A 17 -2.67 10.84 7.24
CA SER A 17 -4.01 10.44 7.70
C SER A 17 -4.18 8.94 7.92
N GLU A 18 -3.24 8.10 7.46
CA GLU A 18 -3.20 6.67 7.80
C GLU A 18 -3.10 6.46 9.33
N ARG A 19 -2.46 7.39 10.05
CA ARG A 19 -2.38 7.38 11.52
C ARG A 19 -3.74 7.44 12.19
N ASP A 20 -4.67 8.17 11.58
CA ASP A 20 -5.99 8.45 12.13
C ASP A 20 -7.06 7.48 11.59
N THR A 21 -6.86 6.96 10.38
CA THR A 21 -7.85 6.13 9.67
C THR A 21 -7.63 4.64 9.85
N MET A 22 -6.43 4.20 10.27
CA MET A 22 -6.16 2.82 10.63
C MET A 22 -6.36 2.59 12.13
N ASP A 23 -7.62 2.67 12.55
CA ASP A 23 -8.05 2.43 13.93
C ASP A 23 -8.82 1.11 14.03
N TRP A 24 -8.21 0.13 14.70
CA TRP A 24 -8.74 -1.23 14.80
C TRP A 24 -9.75 -1.32 15.95
N PRO A 25 -10.98 -1.80 15.70
CA PRO A 25 -12.06 -1.74 16.68
C PRO A 25 -11.82 -2.59 17.93
N GLN A 26 -10.92 -3.59 17.89
CA GLN A 26 -10.54 -4.40 19.05
C GLN A 26 -9.03 -4.37 19.31
N GLN A 27 -8.33 -3.33 18.86
CA GLN A 27 -6.87 -3.18 19.04
C GLN A 27 -6.06 -4.37 18.50
N GLN A 28 -6.50 -4.97 17.39
CA GLN A 28 -5.76 -6.07 16.74
C GLN A 28 -4.34 -5.66 16.32
N TRP A 29 -4.15 -4.38 16.02
CA TRP A 29 -2.84 -3.76 15.84
C TRP A 29 -2.79 -2.42 16.60
N PRO A 30 -1.57 -1.90 16.88
CA PRO A 30 -1.41 -0.54 17.35
C PRO A 30 -2.09 0.47 16.41
N ASN A 31 -2.64 1.54 16.97
CA ASN A 31 -3.32 2.57 16.19
C ASN A 31 -2.41 3.15 15.09
N GLY A 32 -2.97 3.32 13.91
CA GLY A 32 -2.26 3.76 12.72
C GLY A 32 -1.46 2.66 12.01
N GLN A 33 -1.49 1.40 12.47
CA GLN A 33 -0.73 0.29 11.89
C GLN A 33 -1.64 -0.85 11.41
N PRO A 34 -1.24 -1.61 10.37
CA PRO A 34 -0.10 -1.36 9.48
C PRO A 34 -0.35 -0.15 8.55
N SER A 35 0.69 0.62 8.25
CA SER A 35 0.61 1.77 7.33
C SER A 35 1.98 2.21 6.81
N HIS A 36 1.98 2.96 5.71
CA HIS A 36 3.18 3.62 5.20
C HIS A 36 3.62 4.79 6.09
N ALA A 37 2.67 5.45 6.78
CA ALA A 37 2.95 6.51 7.75
C ALA A 37 3.79 6.02 8.95
N LEU A 38 3.59 4.78 9.37
CA LEU A 38 4.23 4.20 10.56
C LEU A 38 5.19 3.04 10.25
N GLY A 39 5.44 2.71 8.99
CA GLY A 39 6.30 1.57 8.60
C GLY A 39 7.68 1.59 9.26
N TYR A 40 8.36 2.74 9.30
CA TYR A 40 9.68 2.86 9.95
C TYR A 40 9.61 2.70 11.46
N LYS A 41 8.54 3.25 12.09
CA LYS A 41 8.30 3.09 13.53
C LYS A 41 8.13 1.62 13.88
N ALA A 42 7.29 0.90 13.12
CA ALA A 42 7.07 -0.53 13.31
C ALA A 42 8.37 -1.35 13.18
N ASN A 43 9.26 -0.98 12.25
CA ASN A 43 10.56 -1.63 12.08
C ASN A 43 11.49 -1.39 13.28
N VAL A 44 11.68 -0.14 13.72
CA VAL A 44 12.62 0.15 14.82
C VAL A 44 12.10 -0.23 16.20
N GLU A 45 10.78 -0.38 16.37
CA GLU A 45 10.16 -0.87 17.59
C GLU A 45 10.12 -2.41 17.69
N LEU A 46 10.48 -3.13 16.61
CA LEU A 46 10.59 -4.58 16.66
C LEU A 46 11.79 -4.99 17.52
N ALA A 47 11.53 -5.70 18.62
CA ALA A 47 12.56 -6.11 19.57
C ALA A 47 13.72 -6.88 18.91
N THR A 48 13.42 -7.80 17.99
CA THR A 48 14.44 -8.56 17.26
C THR A 48 15.32 -7.65 16.39
N TRP A 49 14.73 -6.67 15.71
CA TRP A 49 15.49 -5.70 14.92
C TRP A 49 16.41 -4.85 15.79
N ALA A 50 15.96 -4.47 16.98
CA ALA A 50 16.75 -3.69 17.93
C ALA A 50 17.87 -4.52 18.59
N ALA A 51 17.65 -5.82 18.80
CA ALA A 51 18.55 -6.69 19.55
C ALA A 51 19.57 -7.45 18.69
N ILE A 52 19.29 -7.72 17.40
CA ILE A 52 20.19 -8.49 16.54
C ILE A 52 21.53 -7.76 16.33
N GLU A 53 22.64 -8.50 16.46
CA GLU A 53 24.00 -7.96 16.32
C GLU A 53 24.38 -7.73 14.85
N GLU A 54 23.86 -8.56 13.95
CA GLU A 54 24.07 -8.48 12.50
C GLU A 54 23.33 -7.29 11.88
N ARG A 55 23.90 -6.08 12.04
CA ARG A 55 23.26 -4.82 11.63
C ARG A 55 23.04 -4.72 10.13
N GLU A 56 23.86 -5.38 9.32
CA GLU A 56 23.66 -5.47 7.86
C GLU A 56 22.37 -6.24 7.53
N ILE A 57 22.03 -7.29 8.29
CA ILE A 57 20.77 -8.03 8.14
C ILE A 57 19.59 -7.15 8.57
N ALA A 58 19.70 -6.48 9.73
CA ALA A 58 18.68 -5.55 10.21
C ALA A 58 18.44 -4.35 9.27
N SER A 59 19.49 -3.94 8.54
CA SER A 59 19.39 -2.88 7.52
C SER A 59 18.53 -3.33 6.34
N GLY A 60 18.52 -4.63 6.01
CA GLY A 60 17.62 -5.20 5.01
C GLY A 60 16.14 -4.99 5.35
N CYS A 61 15.73 -5.24 6.60
CA CYS A 61 14.36 -4.93 7.06
C CYS A 61 14.06 -3.43 6.91
N THR A 62 15.03 -2.58 7.29
CA THR A 62 14.89 -1.14 7.21
C THR A 62 14.67 -0.66 5.78
N MET A 63 15.30 -1.28 4.78
CA MET A 63 15.15 -0.92 3.37
C MET A 63 13.72 -1.11 2.84
N CYS A 64 12.91 -2.00 3.42
CA CYS A 64 11.48 -2.11 3.08
C CYS A 64 10.61 -1.11 3.86
N HIS A 65 11.05 -0.67 5.04
CA HIS A 65 10.27 0.11 6.00
C HIS A 65 10.58 1.63 5.99
N ILE A 66 10.96 2.19 4.84
CA ILE A 66 11.43 3.59 4.69
C ILE A 66 10.41 4.56 4.09
N ASN A 67 9.16 4.13 3.89
CA ASN A 67 8.09 5.01 3.39
C ASN A 67 7.83 6.20 4.32
N ALA A 68 7.93 6.00 5.64
CA ALA A 68 7.73 7.06 6.63
C ALA A 68 8.73 8.24 6.47
N PRO A 69 10.06 8.01 6.47
CA PRO A 69 11.05 9.09 6.39
C PRO A 69 11.23 9.70 5.00
N LYS A 70 10.89 9.04 3.89
CA LYS A 70 11.10 9.56 2.52
C LYS A 70 10.02 9.10 1.54
N CYS A 71 9.84 9.85 0.45
CA CYS A 71 8.72 9.68 -0.49
C CYS A 71 9.15 9.10 -1.85
N ASP A 72 10.40 8.69 -2.02
CA ASP A 72 10.96 8.23 -3.30
C ASP A 72 10.97 6.69 -3.42
N THR A 73 10.04 6.02 -2.76
CA THR A 73 9.96 4.55 -2.72
C THR A 73 9.13 3.97 -3.87
N CYS A 74 8.05 4.64 -4.27
CA CYS A 74 7.22 4.22 -5.41
C CYS A 74 7.56 5.00 -6.70
N HIS A 75 7.81 6.31 -6.60
CA HIS A 75 8.25 7.15 -7.71
C HIS A 75 9.70 7.58 -7.45
N THR A 76 10.64 6.82 -7.99
CA THR A 76 12.01 6.84 -7.51
C THR A 76 12.77 8.11 -7.92
N ARG A 77 13.74 8.48 -7.09
CA ARG A 77 14.68 9.57 -7.43
C ARG A 77 15.55 9.14 -8.62
N HIS A 78 15.94 10.04 -9.51
CA HIS A 78 15.65 11.48 -9.53
C HIS A 78 14.54 11.85 -10.51
N GLN A 79 13.85 10.87 -11.07
CA GLN A 79 12.82 11.10 -12.08
C GLN A 79 11.47 11.46 -11.45
N PHE A 80 11.15 10.88 -10.28
CA PHE A 80 9.90 11.10 -9.55
C PHE A 80 8.66 10.92 -10.45
N SER A 81 8.66 9.89 -11.30
CA SER A 81 7.59 9.66 -12.25
C SER A 81 6.33 9.13 -11.56
N ALA A 82 5.21 9.83 -11.72
CA ALA A 82 3.92 9.32 -11.25
C ALA A 82 3.50 8.05 -12.03
N ALA A 83 3.84 7.97 -13.32
CA ALA A 83 3.61 6.80 -14.14
C ALA A 83 4.36 5.56 -13.62
N GLU A 84 5.61 5.72 -13.18
CA GLU A 84 6.38 4.66 -12.52
C GLU A 84 5.65 4.15 -11.26
N ALA A 85 5.22 5.04 -10.37
CA ALA A 85 4.53 4.67 -9.13
C ALA A 85 3.16 3.98 -9.33
N ARG A 86 2.53 4.16 -10.50
CA ARG A 86 1.26 3.50 -10.83
C ARG A 86 1.46 2.05 -11.27
N LYS A 87 2.67 1.65 -11.66
CA LYS A 87 2.97 0.29 -12.10
C LYS A 87 3.15 -0.67 -10.91
N PRO A 88 2.67 -1.92 -11.01
CA PRO A 88 2.85 -2.94 -9.96
C PRO A 88 4.29 -3.14 -9.46
N GLU A 89 5.30 -2.98 -10.32
CA GLU A 89 6.72 -3.14 -9.97
C GLU A 89 7.18 -2.15 -8.89
N ALA A 90 6.55 -0.97 -8.80
CA ALA A 90 6.89 0.02 -7.77
C ALA A 90 6.58 -0.49 -6.34
N CYS A 91 5.67 -1.44 -6.19
CA CYS A 91 5.35 -2.07 -4.90
C CYS A 91 6.21 -3.33 -4.65
N ALA A 92 6.71 -3.94 -5.71
CA ALA A 92 7.26 -5.30 -5.70
C ALA A 92 8.49 -5.48 -4.82
N THR A 93 9.29 -4.43 -4.58
CA THR A 93 10.52 -4.56 -3.76
C THR A 93 10.21 -4.76 -2.27
N CYS A 94 9.06 -4.28 -1.79
CA CYS A 94 8.65 -4.42 -0.39
C CYS A 94 7.52 -5.43 -0.19
N HIS A 95 6.58 -5.50 -1.14
CA HIS A 95 5.41 -6.38 -1.10
C HIS A 95 5.65 -7.68 -1.88
N ASN A 96 6.58 -8.50 -1.38
CA ASN A 96 6.98 -9.78 -1.95
C ASN A 96 7.46 -10.74 -0.86
N GLY A 97 7.84 -11.95 -1.24
CA GLY A 97 8.65 -12.80 -0.39
C GLY A 97 7.83 -13.68 0.55
N VAL A 98 8.51 -14.28 1.52
CA VAL A 98 8.01 -15.50 2.21
C VAL A 98 6.79 -15.25 3.12
N ASP A 99 6.67 -14.08 3.70
CA ASP A 99 5.65 -13.73 4.69
C ASP A 99 4.50 -12.89 4.12
N HIS A 100 4.72 -12.23 2.98
CA HIS A 100 3.73 -11.39 2.30
C HIS A 100 4.00 -11.37 0.78
N ASN A 101 3.70 -12.47 0.10
CA ASN A 101 3.99 -12.68 -1.33
C ASN A 101 2.99 -11.97 -2.28
N GLU A 102 2.61 -10.73 -1.97
CA GLU A 102 1.54 -10.02 -2.71
C GLU A 102 1.87 -9.84 -4.19
N TYR A 103 3.10 -9.42 -4.52
CA TYR A 103 3.48 -9.20 -5.91
C TYR A 103 3.46 -10.50 -6.71
N GLU A 104 3.96 -11.60 -6.14
CA GLU A 104 3.92 -12.92 -6.77
C GLU A 104 2.47 -13.39 -6.98
N GLN A 105 1.61 -13.23 -5.97
CA GLN A 105 0.19 -13.60 -6.06
C GLN A 105 -0.54 -12.74 -7.10
N PHE A 106 -0.29 -11.44 -7.12
CA PHE A 106 -0.85 -10.53 -8.12
C PHE A 106 -0.40 -10.94 -9.52
N LEU A 107 0.90 -11.09 -9.74
CA LEU A 107 1.48 -11.36 -11.06
C LEU A 107 1.02 -12.71 -11.62
N LEU A 108 0.88 -13.73 -10.76
CA LEU A 108 0.39 -15.07 -11.13
C LEU A 108 -1.14 -15.15 -11.25
N SER A 109 -1.88 -14.14 -10.78
CA SER A 109 -3.33 -14.07 -10.97
C SER A 109 -3.70 -13.71 -12.42
N LYS A 110 -4.99 -13.84 -12.75
CA LYS A 110 -5.50 -13.34 -14.04
C LYS A 110 -5.39 -11.82 -14.19
N HIS A 111 -5.48 -11.06 -13.10
CA HIS A 111 -5.25 -9.62 -13.13
C HIS A 111 -3.81 -9.30 -13.54
N GLY A 112 -2.82 -9.96 -12.92
CA GLY A 112 -1.41 -9.82 -13.28
C GLY A 112 -1.09 -10.33 -14.68
N THR A 113 -1.77 -11.39 -15.13
CA THR A 113 -1.65 -11.88 -16.52
C THR A 113 -2.13 -10.82 -17.53
N VAL A 114 -3.27 -10.17 -17.28
CA VAL A 114 -3.79 -9.07 -18.13
C VAL A 114 -2.83 -7.89 -18.11
N TYR A 115 -2.34 -7.50 -16.93
CA TYR A 115 -1.31 -6.47 -16.79
C TYR A 115 -0.06 -6.80 -17.61
N THR A 116 0.46 -8.02 -17.52
CA THR A 116 1.67 -8.43 -18.26
C THR A 116 1.42 -8.46 -19.77
N ALA A 117 0.23 -8.85 -20.21
CA ALA A 117 -0.10 -8.96 -21.63
C ALA A 117 -0.43 -7.62 -22.31
N HIS A 118 -0.98 -6.66 -21.56
CA HIS A 118 -1.55 -5.43 -22.11
C HIS A 118 -1.00 -4.14 -21.49
N GLY A 119 -0.28 -4.22 -20.38
CA GLY A 119 0.19 -3.07 -19.60
C GLY A 119 1.04 -2.09 -20.41
N ASP A 120 1.83 -2.58 -21.37
CA ASP A 120 2.63 -1.72 -22.26
C ASP A 120 1.79 -0.85 -23.20
N SER A 121 0.53 -1.22 -23.44
CA SER A 121 -0.40 -0.44 -24.27
C SER A 121 -1.24 0.58 -23.49
N TRP A 122 -1.19 0.54 -22.14
CA TRP A 122 -1.92 1.47 -21.29
C TRP A 122 -1.16 2.80 -21.20
N ASP A 123 -1.89 3.91 -21.13
CA ASP A 123 -1.30 5.22 -20.83
C ASP A 123 -1.15 5.34 -19.30
N TRP A 124 0.10 5.31 -18.84
CA TRP A 124 0.43 5.41 -17.43
C TRP A 124 0.57 6.85 -16.94
N GLU A 125 0.57 7.84 -17.83
CA GLU A 125 0.72 9.24 -17.46
C GLU A 125 -0.59 9.84 -16.92
N VAL A 126 -1.75 9.28 -17.31
CA VAL A 126 -3.04 9.71 -16.75
C VAL A 126 -3.14 9.39 -15.26
N PRO A 127 -3.83 10.23 -14.46
CA PRO A 127 -4.11 9.94 -13.06
C PRO A 127 -4.92 8.64 -12.87
N LEU A 128 -4.86 8.05 -11.68
CA LEU A 128 -5.56 6.78 -11.39
C LEU A 128 -7.07 6.86 -11.60
N GLU A 129 -7.68 8.02 -11.36
CA GLU A 129 -9.11 8.27 -11.60
C GLU A 129 -9.51 8.11 -13.08
N ASP A 130 -8.56 8.35 -13.99
CA ASP A 130 -8.73 8.31 -15.43
C ASP A 130 -8.13 7.04 -16.06
N ALA A 131 -7.55 6.14 -15.26
CA ALA A 131 -6.74 5.04 -15.76
C ALA A 131 -7.52 4.04 -16.62
N ILE A 132 -8.79 3.80 -16.31
CA ILE A 132 -9.66 2.92 -17.10
C ILE A 132 -10.19 3.67 -18.33
N GLU A 133 -10.90 4.79 -18.12
CA GLU A 133 -11.63 5.49 -19.19
C GLU A 133 -10.71 6.15 -20.22
N LYS A 134 -9.62 6.76 -19.79
CA LYS A 134 -8.67 7.49 -20.66
C LYS A 134 -7.35 6.75 -20.81
N GLY A 135 -6.89 6.08 -19.76
CA GLY A 135 -5.65 5.31 -19.75
C GLY A 135 -5.74 3.97 -20.48
N GLY A 136 -6.95 3.51 -20.79
CA GLY A 136 -7.18 2.24 -21.47
C GLY A 136 -6.83 1.00 -20.63
N GLN A 137 -6.70 1.14 -19.31
CA GLN A 137 -6.45 0.00 -18.43
C GLN A 137 -7.63 -0.97 -18.46
N THR A 138 -7.35 -2.22 -18.82
CA THR A 138 -8.35 -3.30 -18.91
C THR A 138 -8.26 -4.30 -17.75
N GLY A 139 -7.33 -4.09 -16.83
CA GLY A 139 -7.17 -4.91 -15.64
C GLY A 139 -6.69 -4.07 -14.45
N PRO A 140 -6.91 -4.54 -13.21
CA PRO A 140 -6.52 -3.80 -12.03
C PRO A 140 -5.01 -3.89 -11.78
N THR A 141 -4.51 -2.92 -11.01
CA THR A 141 -3.12 -2.86 -10.52
C THR A 141 -3.09 -2.64 -9.01
N CYS A 142 -1.93 -2.80 -8.40
CA CYS A 142 -1.71 -2.55 -6.98
C CYS A 142 -2.22 -1.15 -6.56
N ALA A 143 -1.79 -0.12 -7.29
CA ALA A 143 -2.18 1.26 -7.02
C ALA A 143 -3.68 1.51 -7.26
N LEU A 144 -4.23 0.99 -8.38
CA LEU A 144 -5.65 1.15 -8.69
C LEU A 144 -6.55 0.55 -7.61
N CYS A 145 -6.22 -0.63 -7.09
CA CYS A 145 -7.01 -1.27 -6.05
C CYS A 145 -6.81 -0.65 -4.66
N HIS A 146 -5.58 -0.35 -4.26
CA HIS A 146 -5.29 0.01 -2.86
C HIS A 146 -5.31 1.51 -2.57
N MET A 147 -5.10 2.37 -3.58
CA MET A 147 -5.20 3.83 -3.40
C MET A 147 -6.63 4.36 -3.57
N GLU A 148 -7.53 3.56 -4.13
CA GLU A 148 -8.95 3.89 -4.28
C GLU A 148 -9.69 3.76 -2.93
N PHE A 149 -10.56 4.71 -2.65
CA PHE A 149 -11.56 4.63 -1.60
C PHE A 149 -12.78 5.48 -1.95
N GLU A 150 -13.94 4.83 -2.11
CA GLU A 150 -15.22 5.47 -2.37
C GLU A 150 -15.21 6.35 -3.64
N GLY A 151 -14.59 5.84 -4.70
CA GLY A 151 -14.45 6.48 -6.02
C GLY A 151 -13.35 7.55 -6.09
N LYS A 152 -12.54 7.71 -5.03
CA LYS A 152 -11.46 8.70 -4.97
C LYS A 152 -10.12 8.02 -4.76
N PHE A 153 -9.07 8.61 -5.33
CA PHE A 153 -7.70 8.10 -5.22
C PHE A 153 -6.85 9.02 -4.35
N GLY A 154 -5.96 8.45 -3.54
CA GLY A 154 -5.04 9.22 -2.71
C GLY A 154 -3.96 8.37 -2.03
N HIS A 155 -3.05 9.01 -1.30
CA HIS A 155 -1.90 8.34 -0.66
C HIS A 155 -2.22 7.62 0.65
N ASN A 156 -3.50 7.52 1.01
CA ASN A 156 -3.96 6.70 2.12
C ASN A 156 -4.41 5.34 1.60
N VAL A 157 -3.62 4.30 1.87
CA VAL A 157 -3.86 2.93 1.37
C VAL A 157 -4.51 2.00 2.38
N VAL A 158 -4.84 2.50 3.57
CA VAL A 158 -5.23 1.66 4.71
C VAL A 158 -6.73 1.61 4.98
N ARG A 159 -7.52 2.49 4.36
CA ARG A 159 -8.97 2.64 4.62
C ARG A 159 -9.83 1.42 4.30
N LYS A 160 -9.35 0.50 3.46
CA LYS A 160 -10.06 -0.75 3.11
C LYS A 160 -9.46 -2.00 3.75
N VAL A 161 -8.39 -1.88 4.54
CA VAL A 161 -7.72 -3.04 5.17
C VAL A 161 -8.69 -3.77 6.11
N ARG A 162 -8.80 -5.09 5.93
CA ARG A 162 -9.56 -6.00 6.81
C ARG A 162 -8.65 -7.05 7.44
N TRP A 163 -7.82 -7.69 6.62
CA TRP A 163 -7.02 -8.84 7.06
C TRP A 163 -5.60 -8.50 7.51
N ALA A 164 -5.04 -7.38 7.01
CA ALA A 164 -3.70 -6.90 7.37
C ALA A 164 -2.59 -7.96 7.31
N PHE A 165 -2.56 -8.71 6.21
CA PHE A 165 -1.58 -9.77 5.88
C PHE A 165 -1.65 -11.02 6.75
N ASN A 166 -1.80 -10.87 8.07
CA ASN A 166 -1.77 -11.97 9.01
C ASN A 166 -3.18 -12.31 9.55
N PRO A 167 -3.77 -13.45 9.15
CA PRO A 167 -5.11 -13.85 9.59
C PRO A 167 -5.10 -14.40 11.02
N THR A 168 -4.78 -13.54 11.99
CA THR A 168 -4.79 -13.90 13.41
C THR A 168 -6.23 -14.22 13.87
N PRO A 169 -6.42 -15.05 14.93
CA PRO A 169 -7.75 -15.31 15.48
C PRO A 169 -8.50 -14.03 15.86
N ALA A 170 -7.80 -13.04 16.44
CA ALA A 170 -8.38 -11.75 16.80
C ALA A 170 -8.97 -10.98 15.60
N ILE A 171 -8.46 -11.21 14.39
CA ILE A 171 -9.03 -10.66 13.15
C ILE A 171 -10.12 -11.59 12.60
N ALA A 172 -9.81 -12.89 12.46
CA ALA A 172 -10.69 -13.86 11.84
C ALA A 172 -12.05 -13.98 12.54
N ASP A 173 -12.06 -13.96 13.87
CA ASP A 173 -13.28 -14.12 14.68
C ASP A 173 -14.17 -12.86 14.68
N ASN A 174 -13.70 -11.75 14.12
CA ASN A 174 -14.37 -10.45 14.17
C ASN A 174 -14.79 -9.90 12.79
N LEU A 175 -14.69 -10.69 11.72
CA LEU A 175 -14.98 -10.22 10.35
C LEU A 175 -16.41 -9.74 10.12
N ASP A 176 -17.35 -10.20 10.93
CA ASP A 176 -18.76 -9.79 10.90
C ASP A 176 -19.02 -8.47 11.65
N HIS A 177 -18.03 -7.95 12.39
CA HIS A 177 -18.17 -6.68 13.09
C HIS A 177 -18.40 -5.54 12.07
N PRO A 178 -19.29 -4.56 12.35
CA PRO A 178 -19.71 -3.55 11.37
C PRO A 178 -18.57 -2.76 10.72
N TRP A 179 -17.45 -2.58 11.42
CA TRP A 179 -16.24 -1.94 10.88
C TRP A 179 -15.63 -2.74 9.70
N PHE A 180 -15.56 -4.07 9.81
CA PHE A 180 -15.03 -4.93 8.75
C PHE A 180 -16.00 -5.03 7.58
N GLU A 181 -17.30 -5.11 7.85
CA GLU A 181 -18.31 -5.19 6.78
C GLU A 181 -18.36 -3.88 5.97
N LYS A 182 -18.27 -2.71 6.61
CA LYS A 182 -18.17 -1.43 5.88
C LYS A 182 -16.99 -1.41 4.91
N ARG A 183 -15.82 -1.89 5.35
CA ARG A 183 -14.62 -1.96 4.50
C ARG A 183 -14.76 -3.00 3.38
N LYS A 184 -15.49 -4.09 3.61
CA LYS A 184 -15.86 -5.05 2.56
C LYS A 184 -16.74 -4.40 1.51
N GLN A 185 -17.72 -3.58 1.92
CA GLN A 185 -18.55 -2.83 0.97
C GLN A 185 -17.72 -1.85 0.13
N SER A 186 -16.72 -1.19 0.72
CA SER A 186 -15.78 -0.36 -0.05
C SER A 186 -14.98 -1.19 -1.07
N TRP A 187 -14.53 -2.40 -0.73
CA TRP A 187 -13.91 -3.31 -1.70
C TRP A 187 -14.84 -3.73 -2.82
N LEU A 188 -16.11 -4.02 -2.52
CA LEU A 188 -17.09 -4.37 -3.54
C LEU A 188 -17.29 -3.24 -4.55
N LYS A 189 -17.20 -1.98 -4.13
CA LYS A 189 -17.23 -0.83 -5.04
C LYS A 189 -16.00 -0.74 -5.94
N THR A 190 -14.82 -1.06 -5.42
CA THR A 190 -13.59 -1.12 -6.23
C THR A 190 -13.68 -2.20 -7.32
N CYS A 191 -14.39 -3.29 -7.04
CA CYS A 191 -14.50 -4.43 -7.96
C CYS A 191 -15.64 -4.29 -8.99
N ALA A 192 -16.59 -3.37 -8.76
CA ALA A 192 -17.79 -3.20 -9.58
C ALA A 192 -17.54 -2.29 -10.78
#